data_AF-A0A1B9AJP2-F1
#
_entry.id   AF-A0A1B9AJP2-F1
#
_cell.length_a   1.000
_cell.length_b   1.000
_cell.length_c   1.000
_cell.angle_alpha   90.00
_cell.angle_beta   90.00
_cell.angle_gamma   90.00
#
_symmetry.space_group_name_H-M   'P 1'
#
loop_
_entity.id
_entity.type
_entity.pdbx_description
1 polymer ?
#
loop_
_entity_poly.entity_id
_entity_poly.type
_entity_poly.pdbx_seq_one_letter_code
_entity_poly.pdbx_strand_id
1 'polypeptide(L)'
;MSIILIGGIYFNQAREENDILHNPATSNPAKDDMNVEKDLEDMNKPVPAAEKPKSGAGFYIGKEAGVLRKAMGEPIRKDPSAYGYEWWIYKDAQQYVQFGVENNRVVTAYAAGETDVSPFKIEQPAKELFQTYDLGMDILVKNDSGTYRFELSEEDFNMRPVVRVGDVYAQLYIDKFSGALSSVRYLTKDYLIKQRPYEMVYRGELPADPELSDSVWQQIEEGSEKQIVDLTNIIREKHNVGTLAWDSETAQVAKQHSKEMYEKQYFAHESPSAGDLGDRLTKAGITYQLAGENIAANYTDGPAAVEGWLNSESHREALLEKKFTFLGVGVYQKYYTQNFIAK
;
A
#
# COMPACT_ATOMS: atom_id res chain seq x y z
N MET A 1 -6.32 49.47 28.92
CA MET A 1 -6.60 48.29 28.08
C MET A 1 -5.39 47.39 28.14
N SER A 2 -5.45 46.35 28.95
CA SER A 2 -4.36 45.38 29.06
C SER A 2 -4.57 44.31 27.98
N ILE A 3 -3.64 44.23 27.04
CA ILE A 3 -3.60 43.18 26.03
C ILE A 3 -3.04 41.94 26.72
N ILE A 4 -3.88 40.92 26.90
CA ILE A 4 -3.45 39.61 27.38
C ILE A 4 -3.06 38.81 26.13
N LEU A 5 -1.75 38.69 25.88
CA LEU A 5 -1.22 37.68 24.96
C LEU A 5 -1.35 36.32 25.66
N ILE A 6 -2.28 35.48 25.18
CA ILE A 6 -2.34 34.07 25.56
C ILE A 6 -1.34 33.35 24.66
N GLY A 7 -0.10 33.21 25.15
CA GLY A 7 0.86 32.30 24.56
C GLY A 7 0.36 30.86 24.75
N GLY A 8 0.16 30.16 23.64
CA GLY A 8 -0.10 28.72 23.67
C GLY A 8 1.03 28.02 24.40
N ILE A 9 0.68 27.29 25.45
CA ILE A 9 1.64 26.52 26.24
C ILE A 9 2.07 25.33 25.40
N TYR A 10 3.32 25.37 24.96
CA TYR A 10 4.02 24.30 24.27
C TYR A 10 4.27 23.15 25.24
N PHE A 11 3.46 22.09 25.17
CA PHE A 11 3.76 20.85 25.88
C PHE A 11 4.72 20.01 25.04
N ASN A 12 6.01 20.17 25.35
CA ASN A 12 7.10 19.33 24.87
C ASN A 12 7.04 17.97 25.61
N GLN A 13 6.15 17.08 25.17
CA GLN A 13 6.25 15.65 25.48
C GLN A 13 7.03 15.00 24.34
N ALA A 14 8.23 14.51 24.68
CA ALA A 14 9.16 13.71 23.90
C ALA A 14 8.76 13.43 22.42
N ARG A 15 9.43 14.14 21.50
CA ARG A 15 9.55 13.72 20.09
C ARG A 15 10.22 12.35 20.06
N GLU A 16 9.45 11.29 19.91
CA GLU A 16 9.95 10.12 19.21
C GLU A 16 10.04 10.52 17.73
N GLU A 17 11.26 10.50 17.19
CA GLU A 17 11.44 10.57 15.74
C GLU A 17 10.68 9.38 15.14
N ASN A 18 9.57 9.65 14.45
CA ASN A 18 8.90 8.62 13.68
C ASN A 18 9.93 8.00 12.73
N ASP A 19 9.98 6.67 12.69
CA ASP A 19 10.93 5.94 11.85
C ASP A 19 10.74 6.32 10.38
N ILE A 20 11.73 6.11 9.54
CA ILE A 20 11.63 6.37 8.10
C ILE A 20 11.28 5.06 7.38
N LEU A 21 10.16 5.02 6.66
CA LEU A 21 9.76 3.84 5.88
C LEU A 21 10.15 3.93 4.40
N HIS A 22 11.11 3.08 4.04
CA HIS A 22 11.40 2.71 2.65
C HIS A 22 10.94 1.28 2.39
N ASN A 23 10.37 1.04 1.20
CA ASN A 23 10.14 -0.34 0.75
C ASN A 23 11.47 -1.11 0.73
N PRO A 24 11.59 -2.26 1.41
CA PRO A 24 12.86 -3.01 1.45
C PRO A 24 13.26 -3.59 0.08
N ALA A 25 12.29 -3.82 -0.82
CA ALA A 25 12.52 -4.38 -2.15
C ALA A 25 12.93 -3.32 -3.20
N THR A 26 14.00 -2.56 -2.93
CA THR A 26 14.47 -1.45 -3.79
C THR A 26 15.62 -1.82 -4.73
N SER A 27 16.05 -3.08 -4.77
CA SER A 27 17.12 -3.52 -5.67
C SER A 27 16.62 -3.72 -7.11
N ASN A 28 17.44 -3.29 -8.08
CA ASN A 28 17.18 -3.60 -9.48
C ASN A 28 17.25 -5.13 -9.67
N PRO A 29 16.28 -5.74 -10.37
CA PRO A 29 16.28 -7.18 -10.56
C PRO A 29 17.56 -7.67 -11.23
N ALA A 30 18.22 -8.66 -10.64
CA ALA A 30 19.42 -9.24 -11.20
C ALA A 30 19.03 -10.19 -12.34
N LYS A 31 19.64 -10.01 -13.52
CA LYS A 31 19.53 -10.97 -14.63
C LYS A 31 20.54 -12.08 -14.40
N ASP A 32 20.05 -13.32 -14.34
CA ASP A 32 20.91 -14.48 -14.16
C ASP A 32 21.23 -15.15 -15.50
N ASP A 33 22.49 -15.00 -15.93
CA ASP A 33 23.01 -15.57 -17.16
C ASP A 33 23.75 -16.92 -16.95
N MET A 34 23.83 -17.47 -15.72
CA MET A 34 24.54 -18.74 -15.44
C MET A 34 23.84 -19.73 -14.49
N ASN A 35 23.57 -20.93 -15.03
CA ASN A 35 23.53 -22.25 -14.37
C ASN A 35 22.55 -22.53 -13.20
N VAL A 36 21.34 -21.94 -13.22
CA VAL A 36 20.24 -22.24 -12.26
C VAL A 36 19.40 -23.48 -12.64
N GLU A 37 19.74 -24.20 -13.72
CA GLU A 37 18.95 -25.39 -14.13
C GLU A 37 18.85 -26.44 -13.01
N LYS A 38 19.87 -26.52 -12.15
CA LYS A 38 19.90 -27.43 -11.01
C LYS A 38 19.02 -26.96 -9.83
N ASP A 39 18.95 -25.66 -9.56
CA ASP A 39 18.12 -25.11 -8.48
C ASP A 39 16.64 -25.03 -8.89
N LEU A 40 16.36 -24.84 -10.19
CA LEU A 40 15.02 -24.85 -10.77
C LEU A 40 14.38 -26.24 -10.78
N GLU A 41 15.18 -27.32 -10.83
CA GLU A 41 14.70 -28.71 -10.77
C GLU A 41 14.21 -29.09 -9.36
N ASP A 42 14.90 -28.65 -8.31
CA ASP A 42 14.49 -28.94 -6.91
C ASP A 42 13.27 -28.13 -6.46
N MET A 43 13.07 -26.92 -7.00
CA MET A 43 11.88 -26.08 -6.76
C MET A 43 10.67 -26.44 -7.64
N ASN A 44 10.83 -27.36 -8.60
CA ASN A 44 9.76 -27.78 -9.51
C ASN A 44 8.84 -28.85 -8.90
N LYS A 45 8.97 -29.16 -7.60
CA LYS A 45 8.00 -30.01 -6.91
C LYS A 45 6.64 -29.30 -6.97
N PRO A 46 5.58 -29.95 -7.49
CA PRO A 46 4.27 -29.34 -7.54
C PRO A 46 3.79 -29.09 -6.11
N VAL A 47 3.95 -27.85 -5.67
CA VAL A 47 3.33 -27.34 -4.45
C VAL A 47 1.81 -27.38 -4.68
N PRO A 48 1.03 -28.04 -3.81
CA PRO A 48 -0.42 -28.00 -3.91
C PRO A 48 -0.90 -26.55 -3.78
N ALA A 49 -1.30 -25.94 -4.89
CA ALA A 49 -1.87 -24.61 -4.86
C ALA A 49 -3.14 -24.63 -3.99
N ALA A 50 -3.33 -23.59 -3.18
CA ALA A 50 -4.61 -23.38 -2.51
C ALA A 50 -5.74 -23.40 -3.55
N GLU A 51 -6.93 -23.87 -3.17
CA GLU A 51 -8.06 -23.93 -4.10
C GLU A 51 -8.35 -22.56 -4.71
N LYS A 52 -8.53 -22.50 -6.03
CA LYS A 52 -8.88 -21.29 -6.76
C LYS A 52 -10.05 -20.56 -6.07
N PRO A 53 -10.00 -19.23 -5.91
CA PRO A 53 -11.07 -18.49 -5.25
C PRO A 53 -12.42 -18.72 -5.94
N LYS A 54 -13.41 -19.16 -5.16
CA LYS A 54 -14.78 -19.45 -5.64
C LYS A 54 -15.72 -18.26 -5.43
N SER A 55 -15.35 -17.30 -4.58
CA SER A 55 -16.05 -16.05 -4.27
C SER A 55 -15.04 -14.94 -3.93
N GLY A 56 -15.55 -13.78 -3.51
CA GLY A 56 -14.72 -12.67 -3.03
C GLY A 56 -13.90 -11.98 -4.10
N ALA A 57 -12.98 -11.13 -3.66
CA ALA A 57 -12.11 -10.33 -4.54
C ALA A 57 -11.28 -11.22 -5.49
N GLY A 58 -10.75 -12.34 -4.99
CA GLY A 58 -9.93 -13.27 -5.78
C GLY A 58 -10.68 -13.94 -6.93
N PHE A 59 -12.01 -14.10 -6.83
CA PHE A 59 -12.82 -14.74 -7.87
C PHE A 59 -12.81 -13.96 -9.18
N TYR A 60 -12.72 -12.63 -9.13
CA TYR A 60 -12.82 -11.79 -10.33
C TYR A 60 -11.53 -11.74 -11.16
N ILE A 61 -10.40 -12.15 -10.60
CA ILE A 61 -9.11 -12.10 -11.27
C ILE A 61 -9.13 -12.94 -12.56
N GLY A 62 -8.70 -12.33 -13.66
CA GLY A 62 -8.72 -12.90 -15.01
C GLY A 62 -10.07 -12.85 -15.73
N LYS A 63 -11.16 -12.46 -15.04
CA LYS A 63 -12.49 -12.33 -15.67
C LYS A 63 -12.61 -10.99 -16.41
N GLU A 64 -13.60 -10.94 -17.29
CA GLU A 64 -13.96 -9.70 -17.95
C GLU A 64 -14.56 -8.69 -16.98
N ALA A 65 -14.26 -7.41 -17.18
CA ALA A 65 -14.74 -6.32 -16.33
C ALA A 65 -16.28 -6.20 -16.33
N GLY A 66 -16.94 -6.68 -17.39
CA GLY A 66 -18.40 -6.79 -17.45
C GLY A 66 -18.99 -7.74 -16.41
N VAL A 67 -18.28 -8.82 -16.05
CA VAL A 67 -18.70 -9.76 -14.98
C VAL A 67 -18.67 -9.05 -13.64
N LEU A 68 -17.60 -8.30 -13.38
CA LEU A 68 -17.45 -7.49 -12.17
C LEU A 68 -18.58 -6.46 -12.05
N ARG A 69 -18.85 -5.65 -13.09
CA ARG A 69 -19.93 -4.65 -13.06
C ARG A 69 -21.31 -5.27 -12.87
N LYS A 70 -21.57 -6.42 -13.50
CA LYS A 70 -22.86 -7.10 -13.33
C LYS A 70 -23.09 -7.53 -11.88
N ALA A 71 -22.02 -7.87 -11.15
CA ALA A 71 -22.10 -8.31 -9.77
C ALA A 71 -22.06 -7.15 -8.75
N MET A 72 -21.24 -6.12 -8.99
CA MET A 72 -20.96 -5.06 -8.02
C MET A 72 -21.50 -3.68 -8.39
N GLY A 73 -22.09 -3.52 -9.59
CA GLY A 73 -22.50 -2.23 -10.12
C GLY A 73 -21.32 -1.44 -10.72
N GLU A 74 -21.53 -0.15 -10.94
CA GLU A 74 -20.44 0.76 -11.36
C GLU A 74 -19.55 1.11 -10.16
N PRO A 75 -18.22 1.21 -10.35
CA PRO A 75 -17.33 1.65 -9.29
C PRO A 75 -17.62 3.09 -8.88
N ILE A 76 -17.46 3.40 -7.59
CA ILE A 76 -17.69 4.76 -7.08
C ILE A 76 -16.60 5.73 -7.55
N ARG A 77 -15.44 5.20 -7.92
CA ARG A 77 -14.27 5.96 -8.37
C ARG A 77 -13.40 5.09 -9.28
N LYS A 78 -12.77 5.74 -10.24
CA LYS A 78 -11.77 5.14 -11.13
C LYS A 78 -10.47 5.93 -11.01
N ASP A 79 -9.39 5.25 -10.67
CA ASP A 79 -8.08 5.87 -10.44
C ASP A 79 -7.03 5.20 -11.34
N PRO A 80 -6.29 5.91 -12.19
CA PRO A 80 -5.20 5.30 -12.97
C PRO A 80 -4.10 4.78 -12.04
N SER A 81 -3.37 3.76 -12.48
CA SER A 81 -2.22 3.22 -11.76
C SER A 81 -0.91 3.44 -12.51
N ALA A 82 0.20 3.38 -11.78
CA ALA A 82 1.55 3.37 -12.35
C ALA A 82 1.86 2.09 -13.16
N TYR A 83 0.93 1.13 -13.21
CA TYR A 83 1.11 -0.19 -13.81
C TYR A 83 0.20 -0.44 -15.02
N GLY A 84 -0.42 0.60 -15.57
CA GLY A 84 -1.18 0.53 -16.84
C GLY A 84 -2.65 0.09 -16.72
N TYR A 85 -3.06 -0.51 -15.61
CA TYR A 85 -4.49 -0.71 -15.31
C TYR A 85 -5.11 0.51 -14.64
N GLU A 86 -6.43 0.60 -14.70
CA GLU A 86 -7.25 1.54 -13.95
C GLU A 86 -7.86 0.82 -12.74
N TRP A 87 -7.71 1.39 -11.54
CA TRP A 87 -8.38 0.91 -10.35
C TRP A 87 -9.85 1.26 -10.39
N TRP A 88 -10.71 0.27 -10.21
CA TRP A 88 -12.15 0.43 -9.98
C TRP A 88 -12.43 0.23 -8.51
N ILE A 89 -12.77 1.32 -7.82
CA ILE A 89 -12.93 1.35 -6.37
C ILE A 89 -14.39 1.08 -5.99
N TYR A 90 -14.58 0.18 -5.03
CA TYR A 90 -15.86 -0.11 -4.37
C TYR A 90 -15.62 -0.09 -2.86
N LYS A 91 -16.41 0.68 -2.13
CA LYS A 91 -16.30 0.74 -0.67
C LYS A 91 -17.62 1.12 -0.02
N ASP A 92 -17.74 0.78 1.24
CA ASP A 92 -18.70 1.38 2.16
C ASP A 92 -17.98 1.76 3.48
N ALA A 93 -18.71 1.82 4.59
CA ALA A 93 -18.13 2.18 5.88
C ALA A 93 -17.21 1.09 6.48
N GLN A 94 -17.44 -0.18 6.14
CA GLN A 94 -16.74 -1.34 6.72
C GLN A 94 -15.93 -2.12 5.69
N GLN A 95 -16.27 -2.00 4.41
CA GLN A 95 -15.65 -2.75 3.32
C GLN A 95 -14.89 -1.83 2.37
N TYR A 96 -13.76 -2.31 1.88
CA TYR A 96 -13.00 -1.66 0.82
C TYR A 96 -12.40 -2.69 -0.12
N VAL A 97 -12.70 -2.56 -1.41
CA VAL A 97 -12.09 -3.35 -2.47
C VAL A 97 -11.83 -2.49 -3.71
N GLN A 98 -10.65 -2.66 -4.29
CA GLN A 98 -10.29 -2.07 -5.58
C GLN A 98 -9.85 -3.14 -6.56
N PHE A 99 -10.36 -3.09 -7.78
CA PHE A 99 -10.03 -4.01 -8.87
C PHE A 99 -9.25 -3.29 -9.95
N GLY A 100 -8.04 -3.75 -10.27
CA GLY A 100 -7.27 -3.23 -11.39
C GLY A 100 -7.80 -3.82 -12.69
N VAL A 101 -8.27 -2.97 -13.60
CA VAL A 101 -8.82 -3.36 -14.89
C VAL A 101 -7.94 -2.85 -16.02
N GLU A 102 -7.45 -3.76 -16.85
CA GLU A 102 -6.72 -3.45 -18.08
C GLU A 102 -7.34 -4.24 -19.24
N ASN A 103 -7.53 -3.61 -20.40
CA ASN A 103 -8.01 -4.30 -21.61
C ASN A 103 -9.28 -5.15 -21.39
N ASN A 104 -10.26 -4.58 -20.65
CA ASN A 104 -11.51 -5.24 -20.25
C ASN A 104 -11.34 -6.50 -19.38
N ARG A 105 -10.19 -6.68 -18.71
CA ARG A 105 -9.94 -7.80 -17.78
C ARG A 105 -9.48 -7.30 -16.42
N VAL A 106 -9.91 -8.01 -15.38
CA VAL A 106 -9.43 -7.78 -14.01
C VAL A 106 -8.08 -8.46 -13.84
N VAL A 107 -7.04 -7.68 -13.51
CA VAL A 107 -5.65 -8.15 -13.48
C VAL A 107 -5.04 -8.18 -12.07
N THR A 108 -5.64 -7.41 -11.15
CA THR A 108 -5.29 -7.38 -9.73
C THR A 108 -6.53 -6.96 -8.92
N ALA A 109 -6.55 -7.29 -7.63
CA ALA A 109 -7.52 -6.76 -6.67
C ALA A 109 -6.85 -6.56 -5.32
N TYR A 110 -7.13 -5.45 -4.63
CA TYR A 110 -6.75 -5.25 -3.23
C TYR A 110 -8.02 -5.12 -2.40
N ALA A 111 -8.09 -5.85 -1.28
CA ALA A 111 -9.28 -5.93 -0.43
C ALA A 111 -8.90 -5.84 1.06
N ALA A 112 -9.62 -4.99 1.78
CA ALA A 112 -9.46 -4.71 3.21
C ALA A 112 -10.84 -4.55 3.90
N GLY A 113 -10.83 -4.37 5.22
CA GLY A 113 -12.06 -4.29 6.02
C GLY A 113 -12.83 -5.61 6.03
N GLU A 114 -14.16 -5.55 6.06
CA GLU A 114 -15.03 -6.74 6.08
C GLU A 114 -15.24 -7.40 4.70
N THR A 115 -14.37 -7.10 3.73
CA THR A 115 -14.49 -7.62 2.36
C THR A 115 -14.26 -9.14 2.29
N ASP A 116 -15.04 -9.85 1.48
CA ASP A 116 -14.78 -11.26 1.17
C ASP A 116 -13.47 -11.44 0.40
N VAL A 117 -12.49 -12.03 1.08
CA VAL A 117 -11.15 -12.35 0.56
C VAL A 117 -10.90 -13.87 0.47
N SER A 118 -11.96 -14.66 0.27
CA SER A 118 -11.88 -16.12 0.15
C SER A 118 -10.76 -16.60 -0.80
N PRO A 119 -10.00 -17.66 -0.43
CA PRO A 119 -10.26 -18.59 0.68
C PRO A 119 -9.75 -18.11 2.05
N PHE A 120 -9.21 -16.89 2.13
CA PHE A 120 -8.76 -16.29 3.39
C PHE A 120 -9.90 -15.55 4.08
N LYS A 121 -9.65 -15.14 5.32
CA LYS A 121 -10.54 -14.27 6.08
C LYS A 121 -9.74 -13.16 6.74
N ILE A 122 -10.16 -11.91 6.54
CA ILE A 122 -9.58 -10.77 7.27
C ILE A 122 -9.73 -11.03 8.78
N GLU A 123 -8.70 -10.66 9.54
CA GLU A 123 -8.51 -10.94 10.96
C GLU A 123 -8.23 -12.40 11.35
N GLN A 124 -8.14 -13.34 10.40
CA GLN A 124 -7.71 -14.69 10.78
C GLN A 124 -6.24 -14.67 11.26
N PRO A 125 -5.88 -15.50 12.26
CA PRO A 125 -4.52 -15.53 12.77
C PRO A 125 -3.51 -15.92 11.69
N ALA A 126 -2.40 -15.19 11.61
CA ALA A 126 -1.32 -15.47 10.66
C ALA A 126 -0.78 -16.89 10.84
N LYS A 127 -0.72 -17.39 12.08
CA LYS A 127 -0.32 -18.77 12.37
C LYS A 127 -1.15 -19.80 11.61
N GLU A 128 -2.46 -19.60 11.46
CA GLU A 128 -3.33 -20.52 10.71
C GLU A 128 -2.99 -20.49 9.23
N LEU A 129 -2.63 -19.31 8.68
CA LEU A 129 -2.16 -19.19 7.30
C LEU A 129 -0.90 -20.03 7.06
N PHE A 130 0.13 -19.87 7.90
CA PHE A 130 1.39 -20.61 7.79
C PHE A 130 1.25 -22.12 8.06
N GLN A 131 0.21 -22.55 8.78
CA GLN A 131 -0.07 -23.96 9.02
C GLN A 131 -0.88 -24.61 7.89
N THR A 132 -1.69 -23.82 7.18
CA THR A 132 -2.65 -24.33 6.19
C THR A 132 -2.09 -24.26 4.77
N TYR A 133 -1.33 -23.22 4.48
CA TYR A 133 -0.86 -22.91 3.13
C TYR A 133 0.65 -23.11 3.04
N ASP A 134 1.11 -23.57 1.88
CA ASP A 134 2.53 -23.68 1.59
C ASP A 134 3.10 -22.30 1.27
N LEU A 135 3.55 -21.63 2.32
CA LEU A 135 4.20 -20.32 2.26
C LEU A 135 5.71 -20.50 2.34
N GLY A 136 6.41 -20.02 1.31
CA GLY A 136 7.87 -20.01 1.24
C GLY A 136 8.44 -18.60 1.19
N MET A 137 9.72 -18.48 1.52
CA MET A 137 10.49 -17.25 1.31
C MET A 137 10.89 -17.07 -0.16
N ASP A 138 10.75 -18.11 -0.98
CA ASP A 138 11.01 -18.04 -2.42
C ASP A 138 9.76 -18.43 -3.21
N ILE A 139 9.47 -17.70 -4.28
CA ILE A 139 8.40 -18.05 -5.20
C ILE A 139 8.84 -17.94 -6.65
N LEU A 140 8.66 -19.06 -7.37
CA LEU A 140 8.99 -19.17 -8.78
C LEU A 140 7.76 -18.89 -9.65
N VAL A 141 7.88 -17.91 -10.53
CA VAL A 141 6.83 -17.50 -11.47
C VAL A 141 7.34 -17.70 -12.89
N LYS A 142 6.53 -18.32 -13.76
CA LYS A 142 6.87 -18.56 -15.16
C LYS A 142 5.79 -18.01 -16.07
N ASN A 143 6.21 -17.27 -17.10
CA ASN A 143 5.35 -16.86 -18.22
C ASN A 143 6.08 -17.08 -19.55
N ASP A 144 5.45 -16.65 -20.64
CA ASP A 144 5.98 -16.88 -21.99
C ASP A 144 7.29 -16.12 -22.25
N SER A 145 7.56 -15.07 -21.48
CA SER A 145 8.75 -14.22 -21.58
C SER A 145 9.93 -14.71 -20.75
N GLY A 146 9.71 -15.54 -19.73
CA GLY A 146 10.78 -15.94 -18.84
C GLY A 146 10.37 -16.64 -17.55
N THR A 147 11.38 -16.81 -16.70
CA THR A 147 11.27 -17.35 -15.34
C THR A 147 11.78 -16.31 -14.35
N TYR A 148 11.04 -16.09 -13.28
CA TYR A 148 11.28 -15.06 -12.28
C TYR A 148 11.20 -15.70 -10.91
N ARG A 149 12.27 -15.60 -10.12
CA ARG A 149 12.32 -16.04 -8.72
C ARG A 149 12.24 -14.79 -7.86
N PHE A 150 11.18 -14.70 -7.07
CA PHE A 150 11.09 -13.68 -6.02
C PHE A 150 11.63 -14.25 -4.72
N GLU A 151 12.41 -13.44 -4.03
CA GLU A 151 13.06 -13.75 -2.77
C GLU A 151 12.52 -12.76 -1.73
N LEU A 152 11.84 -13.29 -0.71
CA LEU A 152 11.25 -12.54 0.39
C LEU A 152 12.27 -12.50 1.52
N SER A 153 12.53 -11.31 2.06
CA SER A 153 13.23 -11.18 3.34
C SER A 153 12.43 -11.84 4.47
N GLU A 154 13.06 -12.10 5.62
CA GLU A 154 12.31 -12.57 6.80
C GLU A 154 11.19 -11.60 7.19
N GLU A 155 11.41 -10.30 7.02
CA GLU A 155 10.41 -9.27 7.28
C GLU A 155 9.22 -9.38 6.31
N ASP A 156 9.51 -9.52 5.01
CA ASP A 156 8.50 -9.70 3.97
C ASP A 156 7.72 -10.99 4.14
N PHE A 157 8.40 -12.08 4.50
CA PHE A 157 7.77 -13.37 4.74
C PHE A 157 6.81 -13.32 5.93
N ASN A 158 7.15 -12.59 6.98
CA ASN A 158 6.31 -12.47 8.18
C ASN A 158 5.18 -11.46 8.04
N MET A 159 5.36 -10.38 7.26
CA MET A 159 4.39 -9.28 7.15
C MET A 159 3.57 -9.30 5.87
N ARG A 160 4.08 -9.86 4.78
CA ARG A 160 3.42 -9.87 3.48
C ARG A 160 3.79 -11.08 2.61
N PRO A 161 3.63 -12.33 3.09
CA PRO A 161 3.95 -13.51 2.29
C PRO A 161 3.05 -13.62 1.06
N VAL A 162 3.50 -14.37 0.05
CA VAL A 162 2.71 -14.70 -1.15
C VAL A 162 2.41 -16.18 -1.21
N VAL A 163 1.16 -16.50 -1.54
CA VAL A 163 0.71 -17.86 -1.84
C VAL A 163 0.11 -17.94 -3.23
N ARG A 164 0.32 -19.07 -3.90
CA ARG A 164 -0.39 -19.41 -5.14
C ARG A 164 -1.76 -20.01 -4.82
N VAL A 165 -2.81 -19.42 -5.36
CA VAL A 165 -4.21 -19.85 -5.19
C VAL A 165 -4.80 -20.16 -6.56
N GLY A 166 -4.79 -21.44 -6.94
CA GLY A 166 -5.07 -21.88 -8.30
C GLY A 166 -4.10 -21.27 -9.33
N ASP A 167 -4.64 -20.40 -10.19
CA ASP A 167 -3.89 -19.76 -11.29
C ASP A 167 -3.45 -18.31 -10.97
N VAL A 168 -3.74 -17.84 -9.75
CA VAL A 168 -3.45 -16.47 -9.30
C VAL A 168 -2.56 -16.49 -8.07
N TYR A 169 -2.02 -15.34 -7.72
CA TYR A 169 -1.19 -15.13 -6.53
C TYR A 169 -1.95 -14.25 -5.54
N ALA A 170 -1.83 -14.55 -4.24
CA ALA A 170 -2.36 -13.73 -3.17
C ALA A 170 -1.21 -13.30 -2.26
N GLN A 171 -0.96 -12.00 -2.21
CA GLN A 171 -0.11 -11.35 -1.22
C GLN A 171 -0.95 -11.05 0.01
N LEU A 172 -0.54 -11.60 1.16
CA LEU A 172 -1.29 -11.61 2.41
C LEU A 172 -0.67 -10.58 3.37
N TYR A 173 -1.25 -9.39 3.50
CA TYR A 173 -0.70 -8.40 4.42
C TYR A 173 -1.12 -8.73 5.85
N ILE A 174 -0.14 -8.94 6.73
CA ILE A 174 -0.29 -9.30 8.12
C ILE A 174 0.04 -8.07 8.97
N ASP A 175 -0.83 -7.77 9.93
CA ASP A 175 -0.52 -6.79 10.98
C ASP A 175 0.32 -7.48 12.05
N LYS A 176 1.62 -7.16 12.10
CA LYS A 176 2.59 -7.81 12.99
C LYS A 176 2.28 -7.60 14.47
N PHE A 177 1.56 -6.53 14.82
CA PHE A 177 1.19 -6.23 16.21
C PHE A 177 0.01 -7.08 16.69
N SER A 178 -0.97 -7.34 15.82
CA SER A 178 -2.10 -8.21 16.15
C SER A 178 -1.87 -9.69 15.80
N GLY A 179 -0.90 -9.97 14.92
CA GLY A 179 -0.64 -11.31 14.40
C GLY A 179 -1.75 -11.83 13.48
N ALA A 180 -2.51 -10.93 12.86
CA ALA A 180 -3.70 -11.26 12.07
C ALA A 180 -3.63 -10.70 10.65
N LEU A 181 -4.36 -11.33 9.72
CA LEU A 181 -4.48 -10.85 8.34
C LEU A 181 -5.19 -9.48 8.30
N SER A 182 -4.50 -8.47 7.76
CA SER A 182 -4.98 -7.09 7.61
C SER A 182 -5.75 -6.91 6.30
N SER A 183 -5.15 -7.34 5.20
CA SER A 183 -5.70 -7.20 3.85
C SER A 183 -5.11 -8.26 2.90
N VAL A 184 -5.72 -8.39 1.72
CA VAL A 184 -5.24 -9.31 0.68
C VAL A 184 -5.15 -8.59 -0.67
N ARG A 185 -4.02 -8.78 -1.35
CA ARG A 185 -3.87 -8.40 -2.77
C ARG A 185 -3.78 -9.65 -3.63
N TYR A 186 -4.75 -9.81 -4.53
CA TYR A 186 -4.73 -10.83 -5.56
C TYR A 186 -4.13 -10.30 -6.85
N LEU A 187 -3.26 -11.07 -7.49
CA LEU A 187 -2.55 -10.70 -8.72
C LEU A 187 -2.58 -11.85 -9.73
N THR A 188 -2.72 -11.50 -11.02
CA THR A 188 -2.26 -12.39 -12.08
C THR A 188 -0.73 -12.50 -12.06
N LYS A 189 -0.19 -13.59 -12.62
CA LYS A 189 1.27 -13.81 -12.68
C LYS A 189 2.03 -12.65 -13.32
N ASP A 190 1.49 -12.08 -14.40
CA ASP A 190 2.16 -11.01 -15.15
C ASP A 190 2.20 -9.71 -14.34
N TYR A 191 1.20 -9.47 -13.47
CA TYR A 191 1.19 -8.30 -12.61
C TYR A 191 1.98 -8.47 -11.32
N LEU A 192 2.18 -9.70 -10.84
CA LEU A 192 3.20 -9.96 -9.83
C LEU A 192 4.61 -9.63 -10.37
N ILE A 193 4.90 -10.07 -11.61
CA ILE A 193 6.15 -9.73 -12.33
C ILE A 193 6.28 -8.23 -12.58
N LYS A 194 5.20 -7.55 -12.96
CA LYS A 194 5.22 -6.10 -13.24
C LYS A 194 5.35 -5.26 -11.98
N GLN A 195 4.69 -5.62 -10.88
CA GLN A 195 4.74 -4.84 -9.63
C GLN A 195 6.06 -4.99 -8.88
N ARG A 196 6.72 -6.15 -9.02
CA ARG A 196 7.98 -6.49 -8.33
C ARG A 196 7.95 -6.16 -6.83
N PRO A 197 7.01 -6.74 -6.05
CA PRO A 197 6.85 -6.39 -4.65
C PRO A 197 8.00 -6.87 -3.74
N TYR A 198 8.88 -7.75 -4.25
CA TYR A 198 10.03 -8.33 -3.54
C TYR A 198 11.28 -8.26 -4.41
N GLU A 199 12.44 -8.58 -3.83
CA GLU A 199 13.64 -8.83 -4.59
C GLU A 199 13.41 -9.94 -5.61
N MET A 200 14.02 -9.81 -6.79
CA MET A 200 13.74 -10.70 -7.90
C MET A 200 14.98 -10.97 -8.73
N VAL A 201 15.21 -12.26 -9.02
CA VAL A 201 16.15 -12.74 -10.02
C VAL A 201 15.36 -13.28 -11.20
N TYR A 202 15.80 -13.01 -12.43
CA TYR A 202 15.06 -13.45 -13.62
C TYR A 202 15.96 -13.96 -14.75
N ARG A 203 15.37 -14.84 -15.57
CA ARG A 203 15.90 -15.32 -16.85
C ARG A 203 14.85 -15.10 -17.94
N GLY A 204 15.24 -14.44 -19.03
CA GLY A 204 14.35 -14.08 -20.13
C GLY A 204 14.23 -12.56 -20.28
N GLU A 205 13.05 -12.09 -20.66
CA GLU A 205 12.74 -10.67 -20.81
C GLU A 205 12.06 -10.13 -19.56
N LEU A 206 12.48 -8.95 -19.10
CA LEU A 206 11.80 -8.24 -18.02
C LEU A 206 10.83 -7.21 -18.63
N PRO A 207 9.54 -7.17 -18.24
CA PRO A 207 8.62 -6.15 -18.74
C PRO A 207 9.15 -4.75 -18.42
N ALA A 208 9.21 -3.87 -19.41
CA ALA A 208 9.61 -2.49 -19.19
C ALA A 208 8.60 -1.76 -18.29
N ASP A 209 9.09 -0.84 -17.47
CA ASP A 209 8.22 0.02 -16.68
C ASP A 209 7.49 0.99 -17.63
N PRO A 210 6.20 1.30 -17.38
CA PRO A 210 5.46 2.22 -18.26
C PRO A 210 6.09 3.61 -18.25
N GLU A 211 6.32 4.19 -19.43
CA GLU A 211 6.64 5.61 -19.56
C GLU A 211 5.34 6.42 -19.42
N LEU A 212 5.21 7.15 -18.31
CA LEU A 212 4.01 7.91 -17.97
C LEU A 212 4.30 9.40 -18.05
N SER A 213 3.44 10.15 -18.73
CA SER A 213 3.52 11.62 -18.76
C SER A 213 3.20 12.23 -17.38
N ASP A 214 3.69 13.43 -17.13
CA ASP A 214 3.40 14.18 -15.88
C ASP A 214 1.90 14.31 -15.60
N SER A 215 1.06 14.49 -16.64
CA SER A 215 -0.39 14.57 -16.48
C SER A 215 -1.03 13.26 -16.02
N VAL A 216 -0.44 12.12 -16.39
CA VAL A 216 -0.88 10.80 -15.92
C VAL A 216 -0.39 10.56 -14.50
N TRP A 217 0.85 10.93 -14.19
CA TRP A 217 1.37 10.89 -12.82
C TRP A 217 0.52 11.71 -11.85
N GLN A 218 0.13 12.93 -12.23
CA GLN A 218 -0.76 13.74 -11.40
C GLN A 218 -2.09 13.02 -11.08
N GLN A 219 -2.70 12.34 -12.05
CA GLN A 219 -3.93 11.58 -11.82
C GLN A 219 -3.70 10.34 -10.93
N ILE A 220 -2.55 9.68 -11.09
CA ILE A 220 -2.16 8.54 -10.23
C ILE A 220 -1.97 9.01 -8.80
N GLU A 221 -1.29 10.14 -8.59
CA GLU A 221 -1.08 10.76 -7.28
C GLU A 221 -2.43 11.10 -6.61
N GLU A 222 -3.32 11.81 -7.29
CA GLU A 222 -4.65 12.18 -6.78
C GLU A 222 -5.51 10.95 -6.45
N GLY A 223 -5.39 9.87 -7.25
CA GLY A 223 -6.03 8.59 -6.96
C GLY A 223 -5.44 7.93 -5.71
N SER A 224 -4.12 7.89 -5.61
CA SER A 224 -3.39 7.32 -4.47
C SER A 224 -3.70 8.05 -3.16
N GLU A 225 -3.79 9.38 -3.19
CA GLU A 225 -4.19 10.20 -2.03
C GLU A 225 -5.56 9.74 -1.48
N LYS A 226 -6.56 9.58 -2.35
CA LYS A 226 -7.90 9.14 -1.97
C LYS A 226 -7.93 7.69 -1.47
N GLN A 227 -7.15 6.80 -2.08
CA GLN A 227 -7.02 5.41 -1.64
C GLN A 227 -6.41 5.34 -0.22
N ILE A 228 -5.37 6.12 0.05
CA ILE A 228 -4.73 6.17 1.37
C ILE A 228 -5.72 6.69 2.44
N VAL A 229 -6.49 7.74 2.13
CA VAL A 229 -7.53 8.26 3.04
C VAL A 229 -8.58 7.19 3.35
N ASP A 230 -9.10 6.54 2.31
CA ASP A 230 -10.12 5.51 2.44
C ASP A 230 -9.62 4.35 3.33
N LEU A 231 -8.41 3.84 3.05
CA LEU A 231 -7.81 2.73 3.80
C LEU A 231 -7.44 3.10 5.23
N THR A 232 -6.96 4.33 5.46
CA THR A 232 -6.71 4.84 6.81
C THR A 232 -7.99 4.81 7.63
N ASN A 233 -9.12 5.24 7.04
CA ASN A 233 -10.40 5.21 7.73
C ASN A 233 -10.94 3.79 7.95
N ILE A 234 -10.71 2.85 7.04
CA ILE A 234 -11.04 1.43 7.26
C ILE A 234 -10.27 0.86 8.46
N ILE A 235 -8.98 1.16 8.56
CA ILE A 235 -8.14 0.76 9.71
C ILE A 235 -8.68 1.41 11.00
N ARG A 236 -8.98 2.71 10.97
CA ARG A 236 -9.45 3.44 12.16
C ARG A 236 -10.82 2.97 12.65
N GLU A 237 -11.73 2.62 11.74
CA GLU A 237 -13.02 2.02 12.09
C GLU A 237 -12.83 0.64 12.75
N LYS A 238 -11.98 -0.22 12.17
CA LYS A 238 -11.62 -1.51 12.78
C LYS A 238 -11.09 -1.35 14.22
N HIS A 239 -10.28 -0.31 14.47
CA HIS A 239 -9.72 -0.02 15.78
C HIS A 239 -10.62 0.81 16.69
N ASN A 240 -11.83 1.18 16.26
CA ASN A 240 -12.79 1.99 17.02
C ASN A 240 -12.18 3.32 17.50
N VAL A 241 -11.40 3.98 16.65
CA VAL A 241 -10.76 5.28 16.94
C VAL A 241 -11.36 6.45 16.14
N GLY A 242 -12.44 6.17 15.38
CA GLY A 242 -13.21 7.12 14.58
C GLY A 242 -12.50 7.56 13.30
N THR A 243 -13.26 7.73 12.22
CA THR A 243 -12.72 8.25 10.95
C THR A 243 -12.18 9.68 11.03
N LEU A 244 -11.24 10.00 10.14
CA LEU A 244 -10.72 11.34 9.91
C LEU A 244 -11.41 11.98 8.71
N ALA A 245 -11.74 13.26 8.84
CA ALA A 245 -12.25 14.08 7.74
C ALA A 245 -11.10 14.53 6.83
N TRP A 246 -11.30 14.49 5.51
CA TRP A 246 -10.33 15.03 4.56
C TRP A 246 -10.18 16.55 4.73
N ASP A 247 -8.95 17.03 4.82
CA ASP A 247 -8.61 18.46 4.86
C ASP A 247 -7.69 18.81 3.68
N SER A 248 -8.24 19.57 2.71
CA SER A 248 -7.56 19.86 1.44
C SER A 248 -6.35 20.78 1.59
N GLU A 249 -6.38 21.71 2.55
CA GLU A 249 -5.25 22.61 2.81
C GLU A 249 -4.07 21.81 3.40
N THR A 250 -4.35 20.93 4.35
CA THR A 250 -3.37 20.02 4.94
C THR A 250 -2.82 19.04 3.90
N ALA A 251 -3.66 18.55 2.98
CA ALA A 251 -3.24 17.70 1.86
C ALA A 251 -2.27 18.43 0.92
N GLN A 252 -2.49 19.72 0.65
CA GLN A 252 -1.57 20.52 -0.16
C GLN A 252 -0.19 20.64 0.51
N VAL A 253 -0.15 20.81 1.83
CA VAL A 253 1.11 20.81 2.61
C VAL A 253 1.81 19.45 2.50
N ALA A 254 1.07 18.35 2.68
CA ALA A 254 1.60 17.00 2.53
C ALA A 254 2.17 16.75 1.12
N LYS A 255 1.46 17.19 0.07
CA LYS A 255 1.88 17.01 -1.33
C LYS A 255 3.16 17.79 -1.62
N GLN A 256 3.25 19.01 -1.11
CA GLN A 256 4.46 19.82 -1.27
C GLN A 256 5.67 19.19 -0.56
N HIS A 257 5.47 18.53 0.59
CA HIS A 257 6.53 17.82 1.30
C HIS A 257 6.99 16.56 0.53
N SER A 258 6.06 15.72 0.07
CA SER A 258 6.36 14.59 -0.81
C SER A 258 7.12 15.00 -2.07
N LYS A 259 6.68 16.09 -2.71
CA LYS A 259 7.35 16.67 -3.88
C LYS A 259 8.76 17.15 -3.55
N GLU A 260 8.94 17.86 -2.44
CA GLU A 260 10.26 18.37 -2.05
C GLU A 260 11.24 17.22 -1.74
N MET A 261 10.79 16.19 -1.01
CA MET A 261 11.58 14.98 -0.73
C MET A 261 12.04 14.31 -2.02
N TYR A 262 11.15 14.18 -3.00
CA TYR A 262 11.48 13.67 -4.32
C TYR A 262 12.48 14.58 -5.07
N GLU A 263 12.20 15.87 -5.22
CA GLU A 263 13.01 16.77 -6.04
C GLU A 263 14.42 17.02 -5.45
N LYS A 264 14.52 17.05 -4.12
CA LYS A 264 15.79 17.34 -3.42
C LYS A 264 16.51 16.07 -2.94
N GLN A 265 15.97 14.88 -3.24
CA GLN A 265 16.60 13.59 -2.96
C GLN A 265 16.98 13.41 -1.48
N TYR A 266 16.04 13.77 -0.59
CA TYR A 266 16.13 13.49 0.84
C TYR A 266 14.84 12.83 1.32
N PHE A 267 14.88 12.23 2.50
CA PHE A 267 13.70 11.64 3.11
C PHE A 267 13.76 11.87 4.61
N ALA A 268 12.97 12.83 5.10
CA ALA A 268 12.94 13.22 6.51
C ALA A 268 11.66 14.00 6.82
N HIS A 269 11.27 14.01 8.10
CA HIS A 269 10.19 14.85 8.61
C HIS A 269 10.51 16.34 8.54
N GLU A 270 11.79 16.72 8.68
CA GLU A 270 12.24 18.10 8.61
C GLU A 270 12.63 18.46 7.18
N SER A 271 11.97 19.47 6.63
CA SER A 271 12.31 20.04 5.33
C SER A 271 13.50 20.99 5.49
N PRO A 272 14.58 20.84 4.70
CA PRO A 272 15.72 21.77 4.71
C PRO A 272 15.35 23.22 4.39
N SER A 273 14.16 23.47 3.81
CA SER A 273 13.74 24.80 3.36
C SER A 273 12.45 25.32 4.00
N ALA A 274 11.63 24.42 4.55
CA ALA A 274 10.33 24.75 5.12
C ALA A 274 10.18 24.36 6.60
N GLY A 275 11.22 23.77 7.20
CA GLY A 275 11.23 23.37 8.61
C GLY A 275 10.43 22.10 8.87
N ASP A 276 10.01 21.90 10.12
CA ASP A 276 9.23 20.74 10.52
C ASP A 276 7.75 20.83 10.08
N LEU A 277 6.94 19.82 10.41
CA LEU A 277 5.51 19.81 10.09
C LEU A 277 4.79 21.07 10.59
N GLY A 278 5.11 21.53 11.80
CA GLY A 278 4.46 22.68 12.40
C GLY A 278 4.80 23.97 11.67
N ASP A 279 6.06 24.15 11.27
CA ASP A 279 6.48 25.25 10.41
C ASP A 279 5.74 25.22 9.06
N ARG A 280 5.64 24.05 8.44
CA ARG A 280 4.93 23.86 7.15
C ARG A 280 3.45 24.19 7.26
N LEU A 281 2.76 23.72 8.30
CA LEU A 281 1.34 24.01 8.56
C LEU A 281 1.12 25.50 8.87
N THR A 282 1.96 26.09 9.72
CA THR A 282 1.89 27.51 10.10
C THR A 282 2.09 28.42 8.91
N LYS A 283 3.07 28.11 8.05
CA LYS A 283 3.35 28.84 6.81
C LYS A 283 2.17 28.78 5.82
N ALA A 284 1.41 27.69 5.83
CA ALA A 284 0.19 27.54 5.05
C ALA A 284 -1.04 28.22 5.69
N GLY A 285 -0.92 28.79 6.89
CA GLY A 285 -2.03 29.43 7.59
C GLY A 285 -2.99 28.45 8.27
N ILE A 286 -2.61 27.18 8.40
CA ILE A 286 -3.46 26.13 8.98
C ILE A 286 -3.36 26.19 10.51
N THR A 287 -4.50 26.39 11.16
CA THR A 287 -4.60 26.37 12.63
C THR A 287 -4.91 24.96 13.11
N TYR A 288 -4.17 24.50 14.13
CA TYR A 288 -4.32 23.17 14.72
C TYR A 288 -3.92 23.19 16.21
N GLN A 289 -4.44 22.24 16.98
CA GLN A 289 -4.09 21.99 18.38
C GLN A 289 -3.08 20.85 18.53
N LEU A 290 -3.14 19.88 17.62
CA LEU A 290 -2.25 18.72 17.55
C LEU A 290 -1.99 18.41 16.08
N ALA A 291 -0.77 18.00 15.75
CA ALA A 291 -0.41 17.53 14.42
C ALA A 291 0.50 16.30 14.51
N GLY A 292 0.42 15.43 13.52
CA GLY A 292 1.30 14.26 13.34
C GLY A 292 1.55 14.00 11.87
N GLU A 293 2.66 13.33 11.55
CA GLU A 293 3.03 13.03 10.16
C GLU A 293 3.53 11.59 10.02
N ASN A 294 3.05 10.93 8.97
CA ASN A 294 3.64 9.70 8.45
C ASN A 294 4.23 9.97 7.07
N ILE A 295 5.43 9.48 6.79
CA ILE A 295 6.05 9.52 5.47
C ILE A 295 6.43 8.12 5.01
N ALA A 296 6.30 7.84 3.72
CA ALA A 296 6.76 6.60 3.10
C ALA A 296 7.34 6.88 1.71
N ALA A 297 8.29 6.06 1.26
CA ALA A 297 8.81 6.14 -0.09
C ALA A 297 9.04 4.77 -0.74
N ASN A 298 8.93 4.73 -2.07
CA ASN A 298 9.25 3.59 -2.94
C ASN A 298 8.39 2.33 -2.75
N TYR A 299 7.27 2.43 -2.03
CA TYR A 299 6.23 1.41 -2.05
C TYR A 299 5.60 1.29 -3.44
N THR A 300 5.06 0.10 -3.75
CA THR A 300 4.44 -0.20 -5.06
C THR A 300 3.26 0.72 -5.35
N ASP A 301 2.43 1.01 -4.34
CA ASP A 301 1.32 1.95 -4.40
C ASP A 301 0.88 2.42 -3.00
N GLY A 302 -0.12 3.30 -2.95
CA GLY A 302 -0.71 3.82 -1.71
C GLY A 302 -1.19 2.73 -0.73
N PRO A 303 -1.97 1.70 -1.16
CA PRO A 303 -2.34 0.60 -0.28
C PRO A 303 -1.13 -0.10 0.37
N ALA A 304 -0.05 -0.32 -0.38
CA ALA A 304 1.17 -0.91 0.20
C ALA A 304 1.86 0.02 1.21
N ALA A 305 1.85 1.34 0.99
CA ALA A 305 2.37 2.32 1.94
C ALA A 305 1.56 2.34 3.26
N VAL A 306 0.23 2.21 3.17
CA VAL A 306 -0.65 2.13 4.35
C VAL A 306 -0.33 0.91 5.21
N GLU A 307 -0.14 -0.26 4.60
CA GLU A 307 0.27 -1.47 5.32
C GLU A 307 1.68 -1.34 5.93
N GLY A 308 2.57 -0.58 5.28
CA GLY A 308 3.87 -0.21 5.82
C GLY A 308 3.73 0.61 7.11
N TRP A 309 2.96 1.70 7.07
CA TRP A 309 2.69 2.53 8.25
C TRP A 309 2.00 1.74 9.37
N LEU A 310 1.05 0.87 9.05
CA LEU A 310 0.36 0.03 10.03
C LEU A 310 1.32 -0.91 10.79
N ASN A 311 2.40 -1.33 10.13
CA ASN A 311 3.42 -2.24 10.64
C ASN A 311 4.67 -1.54 11.20
N SER A 312 4.66 -0.22 11.36
CA SER A 312 5.70 0.52 12.09
C SER A 312 5.10 1.14 13.34
N GLU A 313 5.76 1.00 14.49
CA GLU A 313 5.18 1.36 15.80
C GLU A 313 4.80 2.84 15.86
N SER A 314 5.76 3.73 15.60
CA SER A 314 5.55 5.18 15.62
C SER A 314 4.52 5.66 14.59
N HIS A 315 4.54 5.12 13.37
CA HIS A 315 3.54 5.45 12.35
C HIS A 315 2.14 4.93 12.68
N ARG A 316 2.06 3.75 13.30
CA ARG A 316 0.81 3.14 13.76
C ARG A 316 0.19 3.97 14.87
N GLU A 317 0.99 4.52 15.79
CA GLU A 317 0.50 5.43 16.81
C GLU A 317 -0.18 6.66 16.19
N ALA A 318 0.43 7.27 15.18
CA ALA A 318 -0.18 8.38 14.45
C ALA A 318 -1.48 7.97 13.72
N LEU A 319 -1.47 6.81 13.04
CA LEU A 319 -2.66 6.25 12.38
C LEU A 319 -3.83 6.03 13.33
N LEU A 320 -3.56 5.63 14.57
CA LEU A 320 -4.56 5.21 15.56
C LEU A 320 -4.82 6.23 16.67
N GLU A 321 -4.16 7.39 16.66
CA GLU A 321 -4.37 8.45 17.65
C GLU A 321 -5.81 8.99 17.52
N LYS A 322 -6.53 8.93 18.64
CA LYS A 322 -7.96 9.30 18.77
C LYS A 322 -8.19 10.80 18.75
N LYS A 323 -7.18 11.60 19.09
CA LYS A 323 -7.28 13.06 19.12
C LYS A 323 -7.34 13.69 17.74
N PHE A 324 -6.77 13.04 16.73
CA PHE A 324 -6.84 13.54 15.36
C PHE A 324 -8.27 13.47 14.84
N THR A 325 -8.66 14.50 14.09
CA THR A 325 -10.01 14.63 13.50
C THR A 325 -9.96 14.88 12.00
N PHE A 326 -8.81 15.32 11.48
CA PHE A 326 -8.60 15.55 10.06
C PHE A 326 -7.33 14.88 9.54
N LEU A 327 -7.34 14.59 8.24
CA LEU A 327 -6.25 14.00 7.49
C LEU A 327 -6.07 14.74 6.15
N GLY A 328 -4.85 15.19 5.88
CA GLY A 328 -4.41 15.54 4.54
C GLY A 328 -3.40 14.51 4.04
N VAL A 329 -3.59 13.99 2.84
CA VAL A 329 -2.63 13.09 2.19
C VAL A 329 -2.08 13.77 0.96
N GLY A 330 -0.77 13.68 0.78
CA GLY A 330 -0.10 14.15 -0.41
C GLY A 330 0.76 13.06 -1.01
N VAL A 331 0.69 12.90 -2.32
CA VAL A 331 1.53 11.96 -3.05
C VAL A 331 2.23 12.69 -4.18
N TYR A 332 3.52 12.38 -4.34
CA TYR A 332 4.29 12.81 -5.52
C TYR A 332 5.17 11.65 -5.97
N GLN A 333 4.98 11.17 -7.20
CA GLN A 333 5.64 9.95 -7.67
C GLN A 333 5.42 8.78 -6.68
N LYS A 334 6.48 8.23 -6.09
CA LYS A 334 6.41 7.18 -5.05
C LYS A 334 6.78 7.70 -3.66
N TYR A 335 6.54 8.97 -3.38
CA TYR A 335 6.65 9.58 -2.05
C TYR A 335 5.25 9.87 -1.54
N TYR A 336 4.97 9.44 -0.33
CA TYR A 336 3.65 9.49 0.30
C TYR A 336 3.77 10.19 1.65
N THR A 337 2.87 11.12 1.94
CA THR A 337 2.81 11.85 3.21
C THR A 337 1.39 11.86 3.74
N GLN A 338 1.18 11.48 5.00
CA GLN A 338 -0.05 11.72 5.75
C GLN A 338 0.21 12.78 6.81
N ASN A 339 -0.56 13.86 6.79
CA ASN A 339 -0.56 14.89 7.82
C ASN A 339 -1.89 14.83 8.57
N PHE A 340 -1.80 14.47 9.84
CA PHE A 340 -2.93 14.38 10.76
C PHE A 340 -3.03 15.68 11.55
N ILE A 341 -4.24 16.22 11.74
CA ILE A 341 -4.45 17.38 12.61
C ILE A 341 -5.71 17.24 13.48
N ALA A 342 -5.70 17.97 14.59
CA ALA A 342 -6.88 18.29 15.40
C ALA A 342 -7.09 19.81 15.41
N LYS A 343 -8.32 20.28 15.24
CA LYS A 343 -8.66 21.72 15.24
C LYS A 343 -9.29 22.17 16.56
#